data_AF-A0A0F8YT66-F1
#
_entry.id   AF-A0A0F8YT66-F1
#
_cell.length_a   1.000
_cell.length_b   1.000
_cell.length_c   1.000
_cell.angle_alpha   90.00
_cell.angle_beta   90.00
_cell.angle_gamma   90.00
#
_symmetry.space_group_name_H-M   'P 1'
#
loop_
_entity.id
_entity.type
_entity.pdbx_description
1 polymer ?
#
loop_
_entity_poly.entity_id
_entity_poly.type
_entity_poly.pdbx_seq_one_letter_code
_entity_poly.pdbx_strand_id
1 'polypeptide(L)' 'IEKVTESGIWNVGTGRAVSFADVAKTISEKYKIPIEEIPMPENLREQYQEYTCADLTKIKKHIGNYQWKNVLTWINS' A
#
# COMPACT_ATOMS: atom_id res chain seq x y z
N ILE A 1 -3.52 23.55 6.39
CA ILE A 1 -2.30 22.84 5.98
C ILE A 1 -1.17 23.86 6.12
N GLU A 2 -0.27 23.68 7.06
CA GLU A 2 0.89 24.57 7.18
C GLU A 2 1.76 24.47 5.93
N LYS A 3 2.27 25.60 5.46
CA LYS A 3 3.06 25.66 4.24
C LYS A 3 4.47 25.14 4.54
N VAL A 4 4.75 23.91 4.12
CA VAL A 4 6.09 23.32 4.23
C VAL A 4 7.03 24.01 3.25
N THR A 5 8.13 24.56 3.74
CA THR A 5 9.14 25.30 2.95
C THR A 5 10.36 24.45 2.57
N GLU A 6 10.39 23.19 3.01
CA GLU A 6 11.52 22.28 2.85
C GLU A 6 11.44 21.48 1.54
N SER A 7 12.59 21.28 0.87
CA SER A 7 12.71 20.52 -0.39
C SER A 7 13.53 19.24 -0.18
N GLY A 8 13.17 18.14 -0.85
CA GLY A 8 13.90 16.89 -0.73
C GLY A 8 13.19 15.69 -1.35
N ILE A 9 13.66 14.49 -0.99
CA ILE A 9 13.03 13.21 -1.36
C ILE A 9 12.30 12.66 -0.14
N TRP A 10 11.05 12.25 -0.30
CA TRP A 10 10.22 11.69 0.76
C TRP A 10 9.52 10.43 0.28
N ASN A 11 9.51 9.40 1.12
CA ASN A 11 8.64 8.25 0.91
C ASN A 11 7.20 8.64 1.17
N VAL A 12 6.32 8.30 0.23
CA VAL A 12 4.87 8.50 0.33
C VAL A 12 4.19 7.14 0.22
N GLY A 13 3.33 6.84 1.18
CA GLY A 13 2.57 5.61 1.26
C GLY A 13 1.75 5.57 2.53
N THR A 14 1.03 4.48 2.76
CA THR A 14 0.18 4.32 3.95
C THR A 14 0.98 4.02 5.22
N GLY A 15 2.26 3.63 5.09
CA GLY A 15 3.07 3.13 6.20
C GLY A 15 2.61 1.77 6.76
N ARG A 16 1.73 1.07 6.02
CA ARG A 16 1.24 -0.26 6.36
C ARG A 16 1.23 -1.13 5.10
N ALA A 17 2.07 -2.16 5.09
CA ALA A 17 2.03 -3.19 4.06
C ALA A 17 0.73 -3.99 4.14
N VAL A 18 0.19 -4.35 2.98
CA VAL A 18 -0.99 -5.23 2.83
C VAL A 18 -0.65 -6.23 1.74
N SER A 19 -0.92 -7.51 1.97
CA SER A 19 -0.61 -8.55 0.99
C SER A 19 -1.58 -8.52 -0.19
N PHE A 20 -1.14 -8.99 -1.36
CA PHE A 20 -2.04 -9.18 -2.51
C PHE A 20 -3.16 -10.17 -2.20
N ALA A 21 -2.88 -11.20 -1.39
CA ALA A 21 -3.87 -12.18 -0.95
C ALA A 21 -4.99 -11.53 -0.11
N ASP A 22 -4.66 -10.63 0.81
CA ASP A 22 -5.66 -9.92 1.63
C ASP A 22 -6.56 -9.03 0.76
N VAL A 23 -5.99 -8.34 -0.22
CA VAL A 23 -6.73 -7.52 -1.18
C VAL A 23 -7.67 -8.40 -2.01
N ALA A 24 -7.16 -9.49 -2.59
CA ALA A 24 -7.94 -10.43 -3.40
C ALA A 24 -9.08 -11.05 -2.58
N LYS A 25 -8.80 -11.50 -1.36
CA LYS A 25 -9.80 -12.03 -0.42
C LYS A 25 -10.90 -11.02 -0.12
N THR A 26 -10.53 -9.77 0.17
CA THR A 26 -11.51 -8.71 0.50
C THR A 26 -12.43 -8.42 -0.70
N ILE A 27 -11.89 -8.37 -1.91
CA ILE A 27 -12.68 -8.18 -3.14
C ILE A 27 -13.58 -9.40 -3.40
N SER A 28 -13.03 -10.61 -3.30
CA SER A 28 -13.75 -11.87 -3.43
C SER A 28 -14.94 -11.94 -2.45
N GLU A 29 -14.73 -11.58 -1.19
CA GLU A 29 -15.78 -11.56 -0.17
C GLU A 29 -16.88 -10.54 -0.47
N LYS A 30 -16.53 -9.34 -0.99
CA LYS A 30 -17.48 -8.28 -1.35
C LYS A 30 -18.33 -8.67 -2.56
N TYR A 31 -17.72 -9.22 -3.61
CA TYR A 31 -18.39 -9.49 -4.89
C TYR A 31 -18.80 -10.97 -5.08
N LYS A 32 -18.47 -11.85 -4.14
CA LYS A 32 -18.74 -13.30 -4.19
C LYS A 32 -18.16 -13.99 -5.42
N ILE A 33 -16.94 -13.60 -5.81
CA ILE A 33 -16.21 -14.17 -6.94
C ILE A 33 -15.06 -15.07 -6.44
N PRO A 34 -14.77 -16.21 -7.10
CA PRO A 34 -13.66 -17.07 -6.71
C PRO A 34 -12.30 -16.43 -7.03
N ILE A 35 -11.27 -16.83 -6.29
CA ILE A 35 -9.88 -16.44 -6.53
C ILE A 35 -9.20 -17.56 -7.33
N GLU A 36 -8.45 -17.19 -8.37
CA GLU A 36 -7.59 -18.08 -9.13
C GLU A 36 -6.14 -17.66 -8.91
N GLU A 37 -5.30 -18.60 -8.46
CA GLU A 37 -3.86 -18.38 -8.31
C GLU A 37 -3.13 -18.80 -9.58
N ILE A 38 -2.14 -18.00 -9.99
CA ILE A 38 -1.27 -18.29 -11.13
C ILE A 38 0.19 -18.42 -10.65
N PRO A 39 1.01 -19.25 -11.31
CA PRO A 39 2.43 -19.32 -10.98
C PRO A 39 3.13 -17.98 -11.25
N MET A 40 4.14 -17.66 -10.43
CA MET A 40 4.95 -16.46 -10.59
C MET A 40 5.71 -16.48 -11.94
N PRO A 41 5.56 -15.46 -12.81
CA PRO A 41 6.28 -15.41 -14.07
C PRO A 41 7.80 -15.39 -13.86
N GLU A 42 8.54 -16.27 -14.56
CA GLU A 42 9.99 -16.43 -14.38
C GLU A 42 10.76 -15.13 -14.63
N ASN A 43 10.36 -14.38 -15.67
CA ASN A 43 10.97 -13.12 -16.06
C ASN A 43 10.77 -11.99 -15.05
N LEU A 44 9.77 -12.09 -14.16
CA LEU A 44 9.49 -11.10 -13.14
C LEU A 44 10.16 -11.45 -11.80
N ARG A 45 10.51 -12.72 -11.58
CA ARG A 45 10.98 -13.23 -10.29
C ARG A 45 12.16 -12.46 -9.71
N GLU A 46 13.15 -12.11 -10.54
CA GLU A 46 14.35 -11.41 -10.08
C GLU A 46 14.13 -9.91 -9.81
N GLN A 47 13.07 -9.33 -10.38
CA GLN A 47 12.74 -7.91 -10.27
C GLN A 47 11.56 -7.67 -9.33
N TYR A 48 10.97 -8.75 -8.79
CA TYR A 48 9.77 -8.66 -7.98
C TYR A 48 10.11 -8.24 -6.56
N GLN A 49 9.47 -7.16 -6.11
CA GLN A 49 9.58 -6.71 -4.73
C GLN A 49 8.47 -7.37 -3.88
N GLU A 50 8.83 -8.44 -3.18
CA GLU A 50 7.90 -9.19 -2.32
C GLU A 50 7.34 -8.36 -1.14
N TYR A 51 8.09 -7.36 -0.68
CA TYR A 51 7.70 -6.51 0.45
C TYR A 51 7.97 -5.03 0.19
N THR A 52 6.94 -4.21 0.36
CA THR A 52 7.00 -2.75 0.31
C THR A 52 6.30 -2.16 1.53
N CYS A 53 6.98 -1.27 2.25
CA CYS A 53 6.37 -0.46 3.30
C CYS A 53 7.06 0.89 3.35
N ALA A 54 6.30 1.96 3.12
CA ALA A 54 6.84 3.31 3.14
C ALA A 54 7.22 3.72 4.57
N ASP A 55 8.50 4.01 4.81
CA ASP A 55 8.92 4.67 6.04
C ASP A 55 8.51 6.16 6.00
N LEU A 56 7.52 6.51 6.82
CA LEU A 56 6.94 7.85 6.89
C LEU A 56 7.63 8.75 7.94
N THR A 57 8.74 8.32 8.55
CA THR A 57 9.43 9.08 9.61
C THR A 57 9.79 10.49 9.16
N LYS A 58 10.21 10.66 7.90
CA LYS A 58 10.55 11.97 7.34
C LYS A 58 9.31 12.84 7.09
N ILE A 59 8.29 12.32 6.42
CA ILE A 59 7.12 13.12 6.03
C ILE A 59 6.25 13.51 7.23
N LYS A 60 6.11 12.64 8.23
CA LYS A 60 5.33 12.90 9.47
C LYS A 60 5.83 14.11 10.25
N LYS A 61 7.12 14.45 10.17
CA LYS A 61 7.70 15.64 10.81
C LYS A 61 7.15 16.95 10.22
N HIS A 62 6.72 16.93 8.96
CA HIS A 62 6.30 18.15 8.26
C HIS A 62 4.79 18.25 8.08
N ILE A 63 4.09 17.13 7.86
CA ILE A 63 2.63 17.12 7.63
C ILE A 63 1.82 16.67 8.86
N GLY A 64 2.49 16.34 9.96
CA GLY A 64 1.87 15.79 11.16
C GLY A 64 1.39 14.34 11.00
N ASN A 65 0.59 13.88 11.96
CA ASN A 65 0.06 12.51 11.99
C ASN A 65 -1.18 12.39 11.10
N TYR A 66 -0.97 12.38 9.78
CA TYR A 66 -2.05 12.19 8.81
C TYR A 66 -2.51 10.74 8.75
N GLN A 67 -3.84 10.52 8.74
CA GLN A 67 -4.44 9.21 8.61
C GLN A 67 -4.63 8.86 7.12
N TRP A 68 -3.79 7.96 6.61
CA TRP A 68 -3.87 7.48 5.23
C TRP A 68 -5.01 6.49 5.08
N LYS A 69 -5.80 6.59 3.99
CA LYS A 69 -6.87 5.63 3.71
C LYS A 69 -6.26 4.26 3.41
N ASN A 70 -6.63 3.26 4.19
CA ASN A 70 -6.20 1.88 3.96
C ASN A 70 -6.99 1.24 2.81
N VAL A 71 -6.32 0.43 1.99
CA VAL A 71 -6.93 -0.24 0.84
C VAL A 71 -8.10 -1.14 1.21
N LEU A 72 -8.00 -1.90 2.32
CA LEU A 72 -9.07 -2.80 2.77
C LEU A 72 -10.30 -2.01 3.23
N THR A 73 -10.08 -0.89 3.93
CA THR A 73 -11.16 0.03 4.31
C THR A 73 -11.79 0.67 3.08
N TRP A 74 -11.00 1.03 2.07
CA TRP A 74 -11.53 1.59 0.82
C TRP A 74 -12.38 0.58 0.05
N ILE A 75 -11.92 -0.67 -0.07
CA ILE A 75 -12.68 -1.73 -0.75
C ILE A 75 -14.03 -1.94 -0.07
N ASN A 76 -14.10 -1.86 1.26
CA ASN A 76 -15.35 -2.07 2.01
C ASN A 76 -16.19 -0.80 2.22
N SER A 77 -15.72 0.37 1.79
CA SER A 77 -16.51 1.59 1.80
C SER A 77 -17.56 1.64 0.68
#